data_AF-A0A2E5F7J3-F1
#
_entry.id   AF-A0A2E5F7J3-F1
#
_cell.length_a   1.000
_cell.length_b   1.000
_cell.length_c   1.000
_cell.angle_alpha   90.00
_cell.angle_beta   90.00
_cell.angle_gamma   90.00
#
_symmetry.space_group_name_H-M   'P 1'
#
loop_
_entity.id
_entity.type
_entity.pdbx_description
1 polymer ?
#
loop_
_entity_poly.entity_id
_entity_poly.type
_entity_poly.pdbx_seq_one_letter_code
_entity_poly.pdbx_strand_id
1 'polypeptide(L)'
;MALLRKQGYDLVQVVEKWVPQARKRIDLFGIIDIVAIRKDVPGILGIQATSMANISHRIRKAQESPAYPLWLANGNRFEVWGWGKRGPRGKRKLWSVRVVNDADIHVYGRRTPGDDREAATPDHGGEILDTAEQSNLEGHSIPKTQGDD
;
A
#
# COMPACT_ATOMS: atom_id res chain seq x y z
N MET A 1 1.59 7.38 -17.70
CA MET A 1 1.32 7.32 -19.15
C MET A 1 1.92 6.08 -19.81
N ALA A 2 3.26 5.95 -19.96
CA ALA A 2 3.87 4.81 -20.64
C ALA A 2 3.50 3.44 -20.04
N LEU A 3 3.44 3.34 -18.71
CA LEU A 3 3.03 2.11 -18.02
C LEU A 3 1.60 1.67 -18.39
N LEU A 4 0.64 2.61 -18.42
CA LEU A 4 -0.76 2.32 -18.80
C LEU A 4 -0.86 1.83 -20.25
N ARG A 5 -0.12 2.46 -21.17
CA ARG A 5 -0.07 2.01 -22.57
C ARG A 5 0.49 0.59 -22.68
N LYS A 6 1.54 0.27 -21.92
CA LYS A 6 2.09 -1.10 -21.85
C LYS A 6 1.11 -2.11 -21.25
N GLN A 7 0.25 -1.67 -20.32
CA GLN A 7 -0.82 -2.48 -19.73
C GLN A 7 -2.06 -2.61 -20.64
N GLY A 8 -2.01 -2.08 -21.86
CA GLY A 8 -3.03 -2.25 -22.89
C GLY A 8 -4.17 -1.23 -22.84
N TYR A 9 -4.06 -0.14 -22.07
CA TYR A 9 -5.08 0.92 -22.10
C TYR A 9 -5.10 1.65 -23.46
N ASP A 10 -6.25 1.62 -24.12
CA ASP A 10 -6.47 2.20 -25.45
C ASP A 10 -6.42 3.74 -25.42
N LEU A 11 -7.02 4.34 -24.37
CA LEU A 11 -7.04 5.79 -24.18
C LEU A 11 -6.52 6.14 -22.79
N VAL A 12 -5.66 7.16 -22.71
CA VAL A 12 -5.12 7.68 -21.46
C VAL A 12 -5.02 9.20 -21.55
N GLN A 13 -5.57 9.90 -20.57
CA GLN A 13 -5.58 11.37 -20.53
C GLN A 13 -5.18 11.88 -19.15
N VAL A 14 -4.25 12.83 -19.10
CA VAL A 14 -3.98 13.63 -17.90
C VAL A 14 -5.10 14.65 -17.76
N VAL A 15 -5.79 14.64 -16.63
CA VAL A 15 -6.89 15.55 -16.31
C VAL A 15 -6.50 16.61 -15.28
N GLU A 16 -5.38 16.45 -14.56
CA GLU A 16 -4.77 17.53 -13.77
C GLU A 16 -4.35 18.69 -14.68
N LYS A 17 -4.80 19.92 -14.35
CA LYS A 17 -4.44 21.15 -15.07
C LYS A 17 -3.99 22.23 -14.10
N TRP A 18 -2.97 22.99 -14.50
CA TRP A 18 -2.60 24.23 -13.82
C TRP A 18 -3.57 25.34 -14.25
N VAL A 19 -4.18 26.01 -13.26
CA VAL A 19 -5.05 27.16 -13.49
C VAL A 19 -4.33 28.43 -13.00
N PRO A 20 -3.81 29.28 -13.90
CA PRO A 20 -3.01 30.45 -13.53
C PRO A 20 -3.75 31.44 -12.63
N GLN A 21 -5.03 31.67 -12.88
CA GLN A 21 -5.88 32.60 -12.12
C GLN A 21 -6.03 32.18 -10.67
N ALA A 22 -6.17 30.87 -10.43
CA ALA A 22 -6.27 30.31 -9.09
C ALA A 22 -4.90 30.03 -8.46
N ARG A 23 -3.81 30.09 -9.25
CA ARG A 23 -2.45 29.67 -8.88
C ARG A 23 -2.41 28.28 -8.24
N LYS A 24 -3.24 27.37 -8.75
CA LYS A 24 -3.44 26.03 -8.21
C LYS A 24 -3.53 25.02 -9.33
N ARG A 25 -3.13 23.78 -9.02
CA ARG A 25 -3.50 22.62 -9.85
C ARG A 25 -4.88 22.16 -9.45
N ILE A 26 -5.69 21.87 -10.45
CA ILE A 26 -7.01 21.30 -10.29
C ILE A 26 -6.98 19.94 -10.95
N ASP A 27 -7.32 18.92 -10.18
CA ASP A 27 -7.52 17.54 -10.61
C ASP A 27 -9.02 17.30 -10.85
N LEU A 28 -9.36 16.17 -11.48
CA LEU A 28 -10.75 15.81 -11.69
C LEU A 28 -11.36 15.36 -10.35
N PHE A 29 -12.46 16.02 -9.97
CA PHE A 29 -13.24 15.78 -8.75
C PHE A 29 -12.45 15.81 -7.43
N GLY A 30 -11.29 16.46 -7.38
CA GLY A 30 -10.49 16.52 -6.17
C GLY A 30 -9.62 15.28 -5.93
N ILE A 31 -9.71 14.24 -6.75
CA ILE A 31 -9.11 12.92 -6.45
C ILE A 31 -8.56 12.14 -7.66
N ILE A 32 -8.65 12.67 -8.89
CA ILE A 32 -8.23 11.97 -10.12
C ILE A 32 -7.29 12.85 -10.93
N ASP A 33 -6.03 12.43 -11.10
CA ASP A 33 -5.04 13.12 -11.94
C ASP A 33 -5.07 12.65 -13.39
N ILE A 34 -5.39 11.36 -13.60
CA ILE A 34 -5.35 10.68 -14.90
C ILE A 34 -6.60 9.81 -15.04
N VAL A 35 -7.15 9.75 -16.24
CA VAL A 35 -8.16 8.76 -16.62
C VAL A 35 -7.61 7.83 -17.70
N ALA A 36 -8.03 6.57 -17.67
CA ALA A 36 -7.69 5.59 -18.68
C ALA A 36 -8.88 4.68 -19.02
N ILE A 37 -9.01 4.32 -20.30
CA ILE A 37 -10.07 3.45 -20.81
C ILE A 37 -9.43 2.29 -21.55
N ARG A 38 -10.00 1.10 -21.36
CA ARG A 38 -9.63 -0.13 -22.05
C ARG A 38 -10.90 -0.80 -22.56
N LYS A 39 -10.93 -1.20 -23.83
CA LYS A 39 -12.13 -1.72 -24.52
C LYS A 39 -12.72 -2.99 -23.91
N ASP A 40 -11.88 -3.79 -23.25
CA ASP A 40 -12.22 -5.08 -22.64
C ASP A 40 -12.49 -4.97 -21.13
N VAL A 41 -12.49 -3.77 -20.54
CA VAL A 41 -12.82 -3.56 -19.12
C VAL A 41 -13.91 -2.50 -18.97
N PRO A 42 -15.06 -2.85 -18.37
CA PRO A 42 -16.19 -1.92 -18.21
C PRO A 42 -15.81 -0.67 -17.41
N GLY A 43 -16.17 0.52 -17.87
CA GLY A 43 -15.98 1.77 -17.11
C GLY A 43 -14.56 2.34 -17.14
N ILE A 44 -14.41 3.53 -16.58
CA ILE A 44 -13.19 4.35 -16.64
C ILE A 44 -12.29 4.03 -15.44
N LEU A 45 -10.99 3.91 -15.65
CA LEU A 45 -10.03 3.89 -14.55
C LEU A 45 -9.63 5.34 -14.20
N GLY A 46 -9.98 5.80 -13.01
CA GLY A 46 -9.45 7.02 -12.40
C GLY A 46 -8.18 6.72 -11.61
N ILE A 47 -7.14 7.53 -11.77
CA ILE A 47 -5.85 7.34 -11.10
C ILE A 47 -5.44 8.61 -10.39
N GLN A 48 -5.12 8.49 -9.11
CA GLN A 48 -4.34 9.50 -8.39
C GLN A 48 -2.88 9.07 -8.37
N ALA A 49 -2.01 9.84 -9.01
CA ALA A 49 -0.57 9.63 -9.01
C ALA A 49 0.09 10.42 -7.88
N THR A 50 1.00 9.79 -7.15
CA THR A 50 1.72 10.46 -6.06
C THR A 50 3.10 9.84 -5.85
N SER A 51 3.85 10.36 -4.88
CA SER A 51 5.07 9.72 -4.41
C SER A 51 4.71 8.51 -3.54
N MET A 52 5.58 7.51 -3.51
CA MET A 52 5.34 6.29 -2.73
C MET A 52 5.16 6.56 -1.23
N ALA A 53 5.77 7.62 -0.69
CA ALA A 53 5.61 8.04 0.70
C ALA A 53 4.23 8.65 0.99
N ASN A 54 3.53 9.16 -0.03
CA ASN A 54 2.26 9.87 0.11
C ASN A 54 1.03 9.01 -0.24
N ILE A 55 1.21 7.72 -0.55
CA ILE A 55 0.09 6.81 -0.88
C ILE A 55 -0.98 6.86 0.21
N SER A 56 -0.61 6.68 1.48
CA SER A 56 -1.56 6.63 2.59
C SER A 56 -2.41 7.90 2.72
N HIS A 57 -1.79 9.07 2.50
CA HIS A 57 -2.53 10.34 2.49
C HIS A 57 -3.51 10.40 1.31
N ARG A 58 -3.14 9.92 0.13
CA ARG A 58 -4.03 9.93 -1.04
C ARG A 58 -5.18 8.93 -0.92
N ILE A 59 -4.95 7.79 -0.26
CA ILE A 59 -6.00 6.84 0.08
C ILE A 59 -7.03 7.50 1.02
N ARG A 60 -6.57 8.13 2.12
CA ARG A 60 -7.49 8.86 3.04
C ARG A 60 -8.25 9.98 2.34
N LYS A 61 -7.57 10.78 1.52
CA LYS A 61 -8.20 11.83 0.70
C LYS A 61 -9.31 11.28 -0.21
N ALA A 62 -9.10 10.10 -0.81
CA ALA A 62 -10.12 9.44 -1.63
C ALA A 62 -11.30 8.94 -0.76
N GLN A 63 -11.02 8.29 0.37
CA GLN A 63 -12.04 7.80 1.30
C GLN A 63 -12.94 8.93 1.85
N GLU A 64 -12.36 10.11 2.09
CA GLU A 64 -13.06 11.31 2.58
C GLU A 64 -13.80 12.08 1.47
N SER A 65 -13.55 11.76 0.20
CA SER A 65 -14.14 12.49 -0.92
C SER A 65 -15.53 11.98 -1.26
N PRO A 66 -16.54 12.86 -1.41
CA PRO A 66 -17.87 12.46 -1.86
C PRO A 66 -17.87 11.94 -3.31
N ALA A 67 -16.86 12.30 -4.11
CA ALA A 67 -16.75 11.85 -5.49
C ALA A 67 -16.36 10.37 -5.59
N TYR A 68 -15.62 9.84 -4.61
CA TYR A 68 -15.12 8.47 -4.66
C TYR A 68 -16.23 7.40 -4.67
N PRO A 69 -17.19 7.37 -3.73
CA PRO A 69 -18.27 6.38 -3.77
C PRO A 69 -19.17 6.55 -5.00
N LEU A 70 -19.44 7.79 -5.43
CA LEU A 70 -20.22 8.05 -6.66
C LEU A 70 -19.51 7.54 -7.90
N TRP A 71 -18.18 7.72 -7.99
CA TRP A 71 -17.37 7.23 -9.09
C TRP A 71 -17.48 5.71 -9.23
N LEU A 72 -17.29 4.98 -8.13
CA LEU A 72 -17.38 3.51 -8.11
C LEU A 72 -18.79 2.99 -8.37
N ALA A 73 -19.83 3.64 -7.83
CA ALA A 73 -21.23 3.25 -8.04
C ALA A 73 -21.65 3.29 -9.52
N ASN A 74 -20.92 4.02 -10.36
CA ASN A 74 -21.14 4.09 -11.81
C ASN A 74 -20.31 3.07 -12.60
N GLY A 75 -19.80 2.01 -11.94
CA GLY A 75 -19.03 0.94 -12.59
C GLY A 75 -17.62 1.35 -12.99
N ASN A 76 -17.12 2.49 -12.51
CA ASN A 76 -15.74 2.91 -12.74
C ASN A 76 -14.80 2.28 -11.72
N ARG A 77 -13.50 2.29 -12.03
CA ARG A 77 -12.42 1.82 -11.15
C ARG A 77 -11.60 2.98 -10.65
N PHE A 78 -10.92 2.79 -9.52
CA PHE A 78 -10.05 3.81 -8.97
C PHE A 78 -8.77 3.21 -8.39
N GLU A 79 -7.64 3.83 -8.69
CA GLU A 79 -6.33 3.39 -8.20
C GLU A 79 -5.48 4.56 -7.68
N VAL A 80 -4.70 4.30 -6.63
CA VAL A 80 -3.64 5.22 -6.17
C VAL A 80 -2.28 4.64 -6.57
N TRP A 81 -1.51 5.42 -7.33
CA TRP A 81 -0.21 5.03 -7.87
C TRP A 81 0.90 5.80 -7.17
N GLY A 82 1.67 5.14 -6.32
CA GLY A 82 2.84 5.74 -5.67
C GLY A 82 4.15 5.38 -6.34
N TRP A 83 4.84 6.38 -6.86
CA TRP A 83 6.14 6.21 -7.51
C TRP A 83 7.28 6.45 -6.54
N GLY A 84 8.29 5.60 -6.57
CA GLY A 84 9.48 5.74 -5.73
C GLY A 84 10.66 4.94 -6.24
N LYS A 85 11.88 5.43 -5.95
CA LYS A 85 13.10 4.68 -6.23
C LYS A 85 13.30 3.60 -5.17
N ARG A 86 13.42 2.35 -5.59
CA ARG A 86 13.66 1.18 -4.73
C ARG A 86 14.87 0.39 -5.23
N GLY A 87 15.54 -0.29 -4.31
CA GLY A 87 16.71 -1.10 -4.61
C GLY A 87 17.54 -1.40 -3.36
N PRO A 88 18.43 -2.40 -3.42
CA PRO A 88 19.30 -2.76 -2.30
C PRO A 88 20.15 -1.60 -1.83
N ARG A 89 20.48 -1.58 -0.53
CA ARG A 89 21.42 -0.61 0.05
C ARG A 89 22.78 -0.72 -0.67
N GLY A 90 23.38 0.43 -0.99
CA GLY A 90 24.67 0.50 -1.70
C GLY A 90 24.61 0.23 -3.21
N LYS A 91 23.45 -0.12 -3.78
CA LYS A 91 23.28 -0.31 -5.23
C LYS A 91 22.43 0.80 -5.85
N ARG A 92 22.51 0.93 -7.18
CA ARG A 92 21.66 1.87 -7.95
C ARG A 92 20.18 1.52 -7.74
N LYS A 93 19.39 2.49 -7.29
CA LYS A 93 17.93 2.35 -7.13
C LYS A 93 17.22 2.59 -8.46
N LEU A 94 16.18 1.82 -8.72
CA LEU A 94 15.33 1.95 -9.92
C LEU A 94 13.96 2.48 -9.54
N TRP A 95 13.31 3.16 -10.48
CA TRP A 95 11.93 3.59 -10.30
C TRP A 95 11.01 2.36 -10.26
N SER A 96 10.13 2.36 -9.27
CA SER A 96 9.08 1.37 -9.07
C SER A 96 7.77 2.09 -8.76
N VAL A 97 6.66 1.44 -9.10
CA VAL A 97 5.32 1.90 -8.75
C VAL A 97 4.70 0.90 -7.78
N ARG A 98 4.04 1.42 -6.76
CA ARG A 98 3.07 0.67 -5.95
C ARG A 98 1.68 1.13 -6.36
N VAL A 99 0.82 0.18 -6.72
CA VAL A 99 -0.58 0.42 -7.07
C VAL A 99 -1.44 -0.10 -5.91
N VAL A 100 -2.44 0.68 -5.51
CA VAL A 100 -3.48 0.28 -4.55
C VAL A 100 -4.81 0.47 -5.26
N ASN A 101 -5.59 -0.60 -5.39
CA ASN A 101 -6.88 -0.61 -6.08
C ASN A 101 -8.04 -0.21 -5.14
N ASP A 102 -9.24 -0.11 -5.70
CA ASP A 102 -10.44 0.30 -4.99
C ASP A 102 -10.83 -0.65 -3.84
N ALA A 103 -10.65 -1.97 -4.00
CA ALA A 103 -10.91 -2.94 -2.93
C ALA A 103 -10.00 -2.71 -1.72
N ASP A 104 -8.70 -2.52 -1.97
CA ASP A 104 -7.70 -2.24 -0.91
C ASP A 104 -7.91 -0.86 -0.29
N ILE A 105 -8.30 0.14 -1.09
CA ILE A 105 -8.65 1.49 -0.61
C ILE A 105 -9.86 1.42 0.31
N HIS A 106 -10.87 0.62 -0.02
CA HIS A 106 -12.07 0.50 0.80
C HIS A 106 -11.68 0.07 2.22
N VAL A 107 -10.86 -0.98 2.37
CA VAL A 107 -10.49 -1.52 3.69
C VAL A 107 -9.35 -0.78 4.38
N TYR A 108 -8.61 0.07 3.68
CA TYR A 108 -7.42 0.73 4.21
C TYR A 108 -7.69 1.52 5.50
N GLY A 109 -6.94 1.19 6.56
CA GLY A 109 -7.00 1.89 7.85
C GLY A 109 -8.24 1.59 8.69
N ARG A 110 -9.17 0.75 8.23
CA ARG A 110 -10.19 0.18 9.10
C ARG A 110 -9.54 -0.92 9.93
N ARG A 111 -9.62 -0.83 11.26
CA ARG A 111 -9.35 -2.00 12.10
C ARG A 111 -10.45 -3.02 11.84
N THR A 112 -10.08 -4.25 11.56
CA THR A 112 -11.06 -5.34 11.55
C THR A 112 -11.44 -5.65 13.00
N PRO A 113 -12.74 -5.86 13.33
CA PRO A 113 -13.10 -6.39 14.64
C PRO A 113 -12.40 -7.76 14.82
N GLY A 114 -11.36 -7.80 15.65
CA GLY A 114 -10.46 -8.95 15.78
C GLY A 114 -8.96 -8.65 15.73
N ASP A 115 -8.55 -7.44 15.30
CA ASP A 115 -7.14 -6.97 15.34
C ASP A 115 -6.64 -6.62 16.76
N ASP A 116 -7.45 -6.86 17.79
CA ASP A 116 -7.13 -6.59 19.20
C ASP A 116 -6.30 -7.70 19.84
N ARG A 117 -5.26 -8.21 19.16
CA ARG A 117 -4.21 -9.01 19.79
C ARG A 117 -2.89 -8.26 19.75
N GLU A 118 -2.64 -7.62 20.89
CA GLU A 118 -1.32 -7.44 21.50
C GLU A 118 -0.39 -6.42 20.81
N ALA A 119 -0.72 -5.14 20.97
CA ALA A 119 0.32 -4.12 21.08
C ALA A 119 1.02 -4.28 22.45
N ALA A 120 1.83 -5.33 22.60
CA ALA A 120 2.83 -5.38 23.65
C ALA A 120 3.83 -4.24 23.37
N THR A 121 3.76 -3.20 24.19
CA THR A 121 4.78 -2.15 24.27
C THR A 121 6.13 -2.79 24.61
N PRO A 122 7.20 -2.57 23.83
CA PRO A 122 8.53 -2.93 24.29
C PRO A 122 8.97 -1.90 25.32
N ASP A 123 8.98 -2.35 26.57
CA ASP A 123 9.65 -1.71 27.69
C ASP A 123 11.10 -1.38 27.34
N HIS A 124 11.49 -0.13 27.53
CA HIS A 124 12.84 0.35 27.32
C HIS A 124 13.58 0.22 28.66
N GLY A 125 14.34 -0.85 28.85
CA GLY A 125 15.10 -1.06 30.08
C GLY A 125 16.03 -2.26 30.06
N GLY A 126 16.99 -2.28 29.12
CA GLY A 126 18.08 -3.25 29.13
C GLY A 126 19.39 -2.62 29.59
N GLU A 127 19.60 -2.50 30.90
CA GLU A 127 20.94 -2.36 31.48
C GLU A 127 21.66 -3.71 31.39
N ILE A 128 22.88 -3.67 30.86
CA ILE A 128 23.82 -4.80 30.86
C ILE A 128 24.49 -4.82 32.23
N LEU A 129 24.29 -5.88 33.01
CA LEU A 129 25.27 -6.32 34.00
C LEU A 129 25.41 -7.85 33.97
N ASP A 130 26.66 -8.23 33.84
CA ASP A 130 27.26 -9.55 33.80
C ASP A 130 27.57 -10.00 35.24
N THR A 131 27.14 -11.19 35.67
CA THR A 131 27.90 -12.02 36.62
C THR A 131 27.43 -13.48 36.56
N ALA A 132 28.41 -14.38 36.47
CA ALA A 132 28.29 -15.83 36.55
C ALA A 132 27.80 -16.34 37.92
N GLU A 133 27.10 -17.48 37.96
CA GLU A 133 27.53 -18.70 38.68
C GLU A 133 26.48 -19.85 38.60
N GLN A 134 26.97 -21.00 38.11
CA GLN A 134 26.79 -22.38 38.60
C GLN A 134 25.43 -22.85 39.16
N SER A 135 24.88 -23.92 38.57
CA SER A 135 25.00 -25.27 39.16
C SER A 135 24.28 -26.34 38.33
N ASN A 136 24.95 -27.50 38.27
CA ASN A 136 24.48 -28.78 37.75
C ASN A 136 23.19 -29.26 38.43
N LEU A 137 22.40 -30.06 37.71
CA LEU A 137 22.11 -31.46 38.08
C LEU A 137 21.30 -32.16 36.96
N GLU A 138 21.88 -33.25 36.48
CA GLU A 138 21.31 -34.55 36.06
C GLU A 138 19.76 -34.61 36.04
N GLY A 139 19.06 -35.10 35.02
CA GLY A 139 19.34 -36.14 34.04
C GLY A 139 18.10 -37.04 33.97
N HIS A 140 17.56 -37.35 32.78
CA HIS A 140 16.86 -38.62 32.52
C HIS A 140 16.49 -38.79 31.04
N SER A 141 17.19 -39.75 30.43
CA SER A 141 16.76 -40.78 29.48
C SER A 141 15.64 -40.51 28.47
N ILE A 142 16.05 -40.59 27.20
CA ILE A 142 15.26 -41.07 26.07
C ILE A 142 15.09 -42.61 26.22
N PRO A 143 14.01 -43.21 25.67
CA PRO A 143 14.29 -44.10 24.54
C PRO A 143 13.37 -43.86 23.33
N LYS A 144 14.00 -44.01 22.16
CA LYS A 144 13.38 -44.18 20.86
C LYS A 144 12.75 -45.57 20.79
N THR A 145 11.64 -45.70 20.07
CA THR A 145 11.34 -46.94 19.31
C THR A 145 10.68 -46.58 18.00
N GLN A 146 11.31 -47.05 16.92
CA GLN A 146 10.88 -47.06 15.53
C GLN A 146 11.19 -48.48 15.01
N GLY A 147 10.29 -49.04 14.18
CA GLY A 147 10.44 -50.32 13.47
C GLY A 147 9.99 -51.54 14.28
N ASP A 148 9.40 -52.62 13.74
CA ASP A 148 9.27 -53.08 12.35
C ASP A 148 8.07 -54.06 12.23
N ASP A 149 7.72 -54.37 10.98
CA ASP A 149 6.86 -55.43 10.40
C ASP A 149 5.60 -54.96 9.65
#